data_AF-B8KJB8-F1
#
_entry.id   AF-B8KJB8-F1
#
_cell.length_a   1.000
_cell.length_b   1.000
_cell.length_c   1.000
_cell.angle_alpha   90.00
_cell.angle_beta   90.00
_cell.angle_gamma   90.00
#
_symmetry.space_group_name_H-M   'P 1'
#
loop_
_entity.id
_entity.type
_entity.pdbx_description
1 polymer ?
#
loop_
_entity_poly.entity_id
_entity_poly.type
_entity_poly.pdbx_seq_one_letter_code
_entity_poly.pdbx_strand_id
1 'polypeptide(L)'
;MTPDSEEKQTVDLKKSGELASARRRRLLQVGGASVLITASSRPVWAGGAVCSDSALASANLSGDDSYIGCGISAGWWGSQTTKWPLYIGVTLSTLFADVFGVITVSVKDKGKYIDVKLFETETLADVLGADGGGPKNIGKHVAGAYLNALTFPNTNANGGFAYSPSDVQNMYSGLNGAGEGLIGTVAAALEAANNKYDGTTEKPAI
;
A
#
# COMPACT_ATOMS: atom_id res chain seq x y z
N MET A 1 -4.04 47.10 53.10
CA MET A 1 -2.80 46.67 53.78
C MET A 1 -3.08 45.25 54.25
N THR A 2 -2.44 44.28 53.58
CA THR A 2 -2.61 42.80 53.51
C THR A 2 -4.02 42.27 53.16
N PRO A 3 -4.12 41.22 52.32
CA PRO A 3 -3.75 39.83 52.62
C PRO A 3 -2.64 39.31 51.66
N ASP A 4 -1.66 38.52 52.10
CA ASP A 4 -1.67 37.12 52.59
C ASP A 4 -1.88 36.06 51.48
N SER A 5 -0.78 35.31 51.28
CA SER A 5 -0.67 33.90 50.89
C SER A 5 -0.82 33.46 49.43
N GLU A 6 0.32 33.03 48.88
CA GLU A 6 0.46 32.12 47.74
C GLU A 6 -0.10 30.73 48.08
N GLU A 7 -1.12 30.26 47.36
CA GLU A 7 -1.57 28.87 47.39
C GLU A 7 -1.12 28.15 46.11
N LYS A 8 -0.11 27.30 46.23
CA LYS A 8 0.26 26.27 45.24
C LYS A 8 -0.88 25.26 45.13
N GLN A 9 -1.68 25.32 44.06
CA GLN A 9 -2.54 24.20 43.68
C GLN A 9 -1.76 23.18 42.86
N THR A 10 -1.22 22.18 43.55
CA THR A 10 -0.88 20.87 42.97
C THR A 10 -2.19 20.11 42.70
N VAL A 11 -2.67 20.12 41.46
CA VAL A 11 -3.85 19.33 41.07
C VAL A 11 -3.45 17.87 40.86
N ASP A 12 -4.13 17.02 41.62
CA ASP A 12 -4.05 15.55 41.70
C ASP A 12 -3.96 14.81 40.35
N LEU A 13 -2.76 14.32 40.05
CA LEU A 13 -2.51 13.27 39.04
C LEU A 13 -2.86 11.86 39.53
N LYS A 14 -3.44 11.71 40.73
CA LYS A 14 -3.69 10.39 41.35
C LYS A 14 -5.04 9.76 41.02
N LYS A 15 -6.00 10.50 40.45
CA LYS A 15 -7.39 10.00 40.27
C LYS A 15 -7.68 9.32 38.92
N SER A 16 -6.75 9.32 37.95
CA SER A 16 -6.96 8.66 36.64
C SER A 16 -6.39 7.23 36.57
N GLY A 17 -5.47 6.86 37.46
CA GLY A 17 -4.88 5.52 37.49
C GLY A 17 -5.80 4.43 38.07
N GLU A 18 -6.85 4.81 38.78
CA GLU A 18 -7.68 3.85 39.53
C GLU A 18 -8.87 3.31 38.72
N LEU A 19 -9.39 4.08 37.75
CA LEU A 19 -10.48 3.60 36.87
C LEU A 19 -10.00 2.58 35.82
N ALA A 20 -8.73 2.61 35.43
CA ALA A 20 -8.16 1.67 34.45
C ALA A 20 -7.84 0.29 35.08
N SER A 21 -7.68 0.23 36.40
CA SER A 21 -7.33 -1.00 37.14
C SER A 21 -8.57 -1.79 37.62
N ALA A 22 -9.72 -1.13 37.76
CA ALA A 22 -10.96 -1.76 38.24
C ALA A 22 -11.72 -2.56 37.16
N ARG A 23 -11.49 -2.32 35.86
CA ARG A 23 -12.15 -3.06 34.76
C ARG A 23 -11.43 -4.35 34.37
N ARG A 24 -10.19 -4.55 34.84
CA ARG A 24 -9.29 -5.63 34.39
C ARG A 24 -9.24 -6.83 35.36
N ARG A 25 -10.20 -6.93 36.27
CA ARG A 25 -10.13 -7.90 37.38
C ARG A 25 -11.48 -8.53 37.71
N ARG A 26 -12.17 -9.05 36.69
CA ARG A 26 -13.30 -9.98 36.85
C ARG A 26 -13.37 -10.91 35.65
N LEU A 27 -12.47 -11.89 35.61
CA LEU A 27 -12.78 -13.21 35.05
C LEU A 27 -11.82 -14.23 35.68
N LEU A 28 -12.37 -14.99 36.64
CA LEU A 28 -12.09 -16.39 36.93
C LEU A 28 -10.73 -16.77 37.57
N GLN A 29 -10.71 -16.65 38.89
CA GLN A 29 -10.07 -17.63 39.77
C GLN A 29 -10.90 -18.93 39.74
N VAL A 30 -10.50 -19.93 38.96
CA VAL A 30 -10.75 -21.35 39.22
C VAL A 30 -9.52 -22.13 38.73
N GLY A 31 -8.98 -22.99 39.58
CA GLY A 31 -7.62 -23.52 39.51
C GLY A 31 -7.26 -24.39 38.31
N GLY A 32 -5.94 -24.63 38.20
CA GLY A 32 -5.31 -25.50 37.22
C GLY A 32 -4.09 -24.80 36.64
N ALA A 33 -2.90 -25.27 37.01
CA ALA A 33 -1.65 -24.78 36.44
C ALA A 33 -1.63 -25.02 34.93
N SER A 34 -1.70 -23.94 34.16
CA SER A 34 -1.35 -23.92 32.75
C SER A 34 -0.16 -22.99 32.60
N VAL A 35 1.00 -23.57 32.31
CA VAL A 35 2.15 -22.84 31.79
C VAL A 35 1.65 -22.10 30.55
N LEU A 36 1.40 -20.81 30.67
CA LEU A 36 1.28 -19.94 29.51
C LEU A 36 2.70 -19.80 29.00
N ILE A 37 3.11 -20.77 28.17
CA ILE A 37 4.15 -20.51 27.19
C ILE A 37 3.54 -19.39 26.36
N THR A 38 3.96 -18.15 26.65
CA THR A 38 3.83 -17.06 25.70
C THR A 38 4.76 -17.42 24.55
N ALA A 39 4.31 -18.36 23.73
CA ALA A 39 4.67 -18.32 22.34
C ALA A 39 4.19 -16.93 21.93
N SER A 40 5.11 -16.04 21.63
CA SER A 40 4.84 -15.01 20.63
C SER A 40 4.42 -15.80 19.40
N SER A 41 3.13 -16.11 19.34
CA SER A 41 2.47 -16.68 18.20
C SER A 41 2.58 -15.61 17.15
N ARG A 42 3.72 -15.59 16.43
CA ARG A 42 3.70 -15.21 15.02
C ARG A 42 2.55 -16.04 14.51
N PRO A 43 1.43 -15.43 14.14
CA PRO A 43 0.31 -16.23 13.73
C PRO A 43 0.85 -17.07 12.57
N VAL A 44 0.88 -18.39 12.76
CA VAL A 44 1.35 -19.33 11.76
C VAL A 44 0.24 -19.35 10.73
N TRP A 45 0.21 -18.31 9.91
CA TRP A 45 -0.59 -18.24 8.71
C TRP A 45 -0.04 -19.35 7.84
N ALA A 46 -0.73 -20.49 7.84
CA ALA A 46 -0.40 -21.63 7.00
C ALA A 46 -0.33 -21.14 5.55
N GLY A 47 0.88 -20.84 5.07
CA GLY A 47 1.14 -20.29 3.73
C GLY A 47 2.01 -19.04 3.65
N GLY A 48 2.27 -18.30 4.75
CA GLY A 48 3.16 -17.12 4.72
C GLY A 48 2.62 -15.88 4.01
N ALA A 49 1.31 -15.80 3.80
CA ALA A 49 0.67 -14.80 2.96
C ALA A 49 0.12 -13.61 3.76
N VAL A 50 0.95 -12.59 3.99
CA VAL A 50 0.76 -11.42 4.89
C VAL A 50 -0.44 -10.52 4.52
N CYS A 51 -1.07 -10.72 3.36
CA CYS A 51 -2.03 -9.80 2.74
C CYS A 51 -3.31 -10.44 2.22
N SER A 52 -3.84 -11.44 2.91
CA SER A 52 -5.14 -12.00 2.57
C SER A 52 -6.29 -11.08 3.02
N ASP A 53 -7.43 -11.09 2.32
CA ASP A 53 -8.62 -10.30 2.72
C ASP A 53 -9.03 -10.61 4.17
N SER A 54 -8.95 -11.88 4.55
CA SER A 54 -9.26 -12.34 5.91
C SER A 54 -8.21 -11.91 6.93
N ALA A 55 -6.93 -11.84 6.56
CA ALA A 55 -5.86 -11.34 7.41
C ALA A 55 -5.95 -9.82 7.62
N LEU A 56 -6.23 -9.04 6.57
CA LEU A 56 -6.43 -7.60 6.66
C LEU A 56 -7.66 -7.27 7.50
N ALA A 57 -8.76 -8.02 7.31
CA ALA A 57 -9.95 -7.87 8.14
C ALA A 57 -9.72 -8.29 9.60
N SER A 58 -9.02 -9.41 9.83
CA SER A 58 -8.72 -9.90 11.17
C SER A 58 -7.79 -8.98 11.94
N ALA A 59 -6.74 -8.45 11.30
CA ALA A 59 -5.83 -7.49 11.92
C ALA A 59 -6.58 -6.24 12.39
N ASN A 60 -7.59 -5.80 11.62
CA ASN A 60 -8.40 -4.63 11.97
C ASN A 60 -9.25 -4.86 13.23
N LEU A 61 -9.70 -6.10 13.43
CA LEU A 61 -10.46 -6.50 14.61
C LEU A 61 -9.58 -6.80 15.82
N SER A 62 -8.37 -7.32 15.62
CA SER A 62 -7.46 -7.71 16.70
C SER A 62 -6.56 -6.59 17.20
N GLY A 63 -6.47 -5.46 16.46
CA GLY A 63 -5.58 -4.34 16.80
C GLY A 63 -4.10 -4.71 16.78
N ASP A 64 -3.74 -5.72 15.98
CA ASP A 64 -2.35 -6.15 15.80
C ASP A 64 -1.67 -5.23 14.79
N ASP A 65 -0.72 -4.45 15.27
CA ASP A 65 0.02 -3.38 14.59
C ASP A 65 1.35 -3.87 13.99
N SER A 66 1.62 -5.18 14.01
CA SER A 66 2.87 -5.78 13.49
C SER A 66 2.92 -5.94 11.97
N TYR A 67 1.91 -5.49 11.24
CA TYR A 67 1.80 -5.67 9.80
C TYR A 67 2.75 -4.75 9.01
N ILE A 68 3.32 -5.28 7.93
CA ILE A 68 4.47 -4.67 7.25
C ILE A 68 4.12 -4.07 5.86
N GLY A 69 3.04 -4.49 5.18
CA GLY A 69 2.59 -3.94 3.88
C GLY A 69 2.19 -5.01 2.85
N CYS A 70 1.53 -4.60 1.76
CA CYS A 70 1.22 -5.45 0.59
C CYS A 70 1.88 -4.97 -0.70
N GLY A 71 2.00 -5.88 -1.66
CA GLY A 71 2.35 -5.58 -3.04
C GLY A 71 2.52 -6.85 -3.87
N ILE A 72 2.07 -6.81 -5.11
CA ILE A 72 2.29 -7.86 -6.11
C ILE A 72 3.07 -7.26 -7.28
N SER A 73 4.05 -8.00 -7.82
CA SER A 73 4.87 -7.53 -8.93
C SER A 73 4.02 -7.24 -10.17
N ALA A 74 4.40 -6.20 -10.91
CA ALA A 74 3.72 -5.84 -12.16
C ALA A 74 3.73 -6.99 -13.19
N GLY A 75 4.79 -7.81 -13.18
CA GLY A 75 4.88 -9.00 -14.02
C GLY A 75 3.83 -10.06 -13.67
N TRP A 76 3.56 -10.29 -12.38
CA TRP A 76 2.49 -11.22 -11.97
C TRP A 76 1.13 -10.73 -12.47
N TRP A 77 0.82 -9.44 -12.27
CA TRP A 77 -0.42 -8.82 -12.77
C TRP A 77 -0.59 -8.95 -14.29
N GLY A 78 0.48 -8.76 -15.06
CA GLY A 78 0.48 -8.97 -16.50
C GLY A 78 0.19 -10.42 -16.91
N SER A 79 0.62 -11.40 -16.11
CA SER A 79 0.36 -12.82 -16.36
C SER A 79 -1.00 -13.32 -15.87
N GLN A 80 -1.68 -12.58 -14.98
CA GLN A 80 -2.91 -12.98 -14.30
C GLN A 80 -4.06 -11.99 -14.56
N THR A 81 -4.36 -11.77 -15.83
CA THR A 81 -5.30 -10.72 -16.24
C THR A 81 -6.76 -10.97 -15.84
N THR A 82 -7.13 -12.23 -15.61
CA THR A 82 -8.44 -12.63 -15.07
C THR A 82 -8.59 -12.44 -13.56
N LYS A 83 -7.53 -11.97 -12.90
CA LYS A 83 -7.46 -11.76 -11.44
C LYS A 83 -7.50 -10.28 -11.07
N TRP A 84 -7.60 -9.39 -12.05
CA TRP A 84 -7.66 -7.96 -11.77
C TRP A 84 -8.92 -7.65 -10.99
N PRO A 85 -8.84 -6.74 -10.00
CA PRO A 85 -10.03 -6.28 -9.31
C PRO A 85 -10.96 -5.66 -10.35
N LEU A 86 -12.04 -6.37 -10.68
CA LEU A 86 -13.05 -5.97 -11.65
C LEU A 86 -13.89 -4.84 -11.05
N TYR A 87 -13.33 -3.64 -10.98
CA TYR A 87 -14.15 -2.44 -10.90
C TYR A 87 -14.77 -2.22 -12.27
N ILE A 88 -16.06 -1.87 -12.32
CA ILE A 88 -16.77 -1.55 -13.58
C ILE A 88 -15.96 -0.48 -14.33
N GLY A 89 -15.36 -0.85 -15.47
CA GLY A 89 -14.65 0.07 -16.36
C GLY A 89 -13.13 -0.16 -16.53
N VAL A 90 -12.47 -0.95 -15.67
CA VAL A 90 -11.03 -1.25 -15.83
C VAL A 90 -10.85 -2.68 -16.34
N THR A 91 -10.56 -2.80 -17.64
CA THR A 91 -10.30 -4.08 -18.33
C THR A 91 -8.97 -4.00 -19.06
N LEU A 92 -8.43 -5.15 -19.46
CA LEU A 92 -7.23 -5.22 -20.30
C LEU A 92 -7.32 -4.36 -21.56
N SER A 93 -8.51 -4.26 -22.15
CA SER A 93 -8.77 -3.48 -23.37
C SER A 93 -9.00 -2.00 -23.11
N THR A 94 -9.12 -1.56 -21.85
CA THR A 94 -9.23 -0.14 -21.54
C THR A 94 -7.92 0.55 -21.93
N LEU A 95 -8.01 1.70 -22.62
CA LEU A 95 -6.82 2.46 -22.97
C LEU A 95 -6.14 2.94 -21.69
N PHE A 96 -4.81 2.89 -21.66
CA PHE A 96 -4.03 3.42 -20.55
C PHE A 96 -4.36 4.91 -20.34
N ALA A 97 -4.48 5.65 -21.45
CA ALA A 97 -4.87 7.05 -21.46
C ALA A 97 -6.25 7.33 -20.85
N ASP A 98 -7.20 6.39 -20.89
CA ASP A 98 -8.52 6.58 -20.27
C ASP A 98 -8.45 6.53 -18.74
N VAL A 99 -7.47 5.79 -18.19
CA VAL A 99 -7.30 5.62 -16.73
C VAL A 99 -6.37 6.66 -16.13
N PHE A 100 -5.31 7.03 -16.86
CA PHE A 100 -4.22 7.87 -16.34
C PHE A 100 -4.08 9.22 -17.06
N GLY A 101 -4.79 9.42 -18.18
CA GLY A 101 -4.58 10.54 -19.07
C GLY A 101 -3.38 10.36 -20.00
N VAL A 102 -3.26 11.25 -20.98
CA VAL A 102 -2.09 11.33 -21.87
C VAL A 102 -1.10 12.35 -21.30
N ILE A 103 0.16 11.94 -21.14
CA ILE A 103 1.27 12.84 -20.80
C ILE A 103 2.25 12.94 -21.94
N THR A 104 2.97 14.06 -22.01
CA THR A 104 4.09 14.26 -22.91
C THR A 104 5.37 14.33 -22.09
N VAL A 105 6.42 13.64 -22.52
CA VAL A 105 7.73 13.63 -21.86
C VAL A 105 8.82 14.02 -22.83
N SER A 106 9.91 14.59 -22.32
CA SER A 106 11.07 14.95 -23.14
C SER A 106 12.13 13.86 -23.04
N VAL A 107 12.41 13.19 -24.17
CA VAL A 107 13.38 12.09 -24.26
C VAL A 107 14.55 12.49 -25.13
N LYS A 108 15.73 11.95 -24.84
CA LYS A 108 16.94 12.28 -25.57
C LYS A 108 17.16 11.26 -26.69
N ASP A 109 16.84 11.64 -27.92
CA ASP A 109 17.14 10.83 -29.11
C ASP A 109 18.32 11.43 -29.90
N LYS A 110 19.39 10.64 -30.08
CA LYS A 110 20.58 11.02 -30.87
C LYS A 110 21.14 12.42 -30.52
N GLY A 111 21.10 12.80 -29.24
CA GLY A 111 21.63 14.08 -28.75
C GLY A 111 20.66 15.27 -28.85
N LYS A 112 19.44 15.09 -29.35
CA LYS A 112 18.37 16.09 -29.34
C LYS A 112 17.26 15.67 -28.39
N TYR A 113 16.63 16.65 -27.75
CA TYR A 113 15.40 16.42 -26.99
C TYR A 113 14.21 16.42 -27.95
N ILE A 114 13.38 15.39 -27.83
CA ILE A 114 12.11 15.27 -28.54
C ILE A 114 10.99 15.01 -27.53
N ASP A 115 9.83 15.57 -27.81
CA ASP A 115 8.65 15.36 -26.99
C ASP A 115 7.89 14.14 -27.49
N VAL A 116 7.60 13.23 -26.58
CA VAL A 116 6.94 11.95 -26.85
C VAL A 116 5.72 11.82 -25.97
N LYS A 117 4.57 11.54 -26.59
CA LYS A 117 3.37 11.14 -25.86
C LYS A 117 3.49 9.70 -25.42
N LEU A 118 3.27 9.41 -24.15
CA LEU A 118 3.34 8.05 -23.61
C LEU A 118 1.96 7.40 -23.61
N PHE A 119 1.88 6.16 -24.08
CA PHE A 119 0.72 5.27 -23.95
C PHE A 119 -0.61 5.80 -24.50
N GLU A 120 -0.60 6.80 -25.40
CA GLU A 120 -1.81 7.44 -25.96
C GLU A 120 -2.75 6.43 -26.64
N THR A 121 -2.20 5.39 -27.26
CA THR A 121 -2.95 4.36 -27.98
C THR A 121 -2.78 2.96 -27.39
N GLU A 122 -2.02 2.83 -26.31
CA GLU A 122 -1.69 1.54 -25.72
C GLU A 122 -2.75 1.18 -24.67
N THR A 123 -3.24 -0.06 -24.72
CA THR A 123 -4.17 -0.59 -23.71
C THR A 123 -3.42 -0.96 -22.43
N LEU A 124 -4.14 -1.14 -21.31
CA LEU A 124 -3.51 -1.63 -20.07
C LEU A 124 -2.78 -2.97 -20.27
N ALA A 125 -3.27 -3.83 -21.17
CA ALA A 125 -2.57 -5.06 -21.55
C ALA A 125 -1.25 -4.81 -22.28
N ASP A 126 -1.26 -3.93 -23.28
CA ASP A 126 -0.07 -3.58 -24.06
C ASP A 126 1.04 -3.03 -23.15
N VAL A 127 0.64 -2.18 -22.19
CA VAL A 127 1.55 -1.53 -21.26
C VAL A 127 2.15 -2.49 -20.23
N LEU A 128 1.38 -3.46 -19.72
CA LEU A 128 1.90 -4.46 -18.79
C LEU A 128 2.78 -5.52 -19.47
N GLY A 129 2.50 -5.82 -20.73
CA GLY A 129 3.33 -6.66 -21.58
C GLY A 129 4.56 -5.95 -22.15
N ALA A 130 4.68 -4.63 -21.97
CA ALA A 130 5.83 -3.88 -22.43
C ALA A 130 7.08 -4.28 -21.64
N ASP A 131 8.06 -4.84 -22.34
CA ASP A 131 9.39 -5.10 -21.81
C ASP A 131 10.41 -4.15 -22.48
N GLY A 132 11.32 -3.58 -21.69
CA GLY A 132 12.39 -2.71 -22.17
C GLY A 132 12.68 -1.52 -21.24
N GLY A 133 13.90 -0.98 -21.30
CA GLY A 133 14.31 0.17 -20.48
C GLY A 133 13.74 1.51 -20.96
N GLY A 134 13.88 2.54 -20.12
CA GLY A 134 13.50 3.91 -20.46
C GLY A 134 12.02 4.24 -20.21
N PRO A 135 11.47 5.28 -20.87
CA PRO A 135 10.13 5.81 -20.59
C PRO A 135 8.98 4.84 -20.80
N LYS A 136 9.20 3.73 -21.51
CA LYS A 136 8.18 2.69 -21.71
C LYS A 136 7.99 1.79 -20.49
N ASN A 137 9.03 1.58 -19.68
CA ASN A 137 8.94 0.69 -18.52
C ASN A 137 8.09 1.28 -17.39
N ILE A 138 7.89 2.60 -17.38
CA ILE A 138 7.08 3.23 -16.33
C ILE A 138 5.62 2.79 -16.38
N GLY A 139 5.07 2.57 -17.57
CA GLY A 139 3.68 2.17 -17.73
C GLY A 139 3.40 0.85 -17.01
N LYS A 140 4.29 -0.14 -17.13
CA LYS A 140 4.20 -1.43 -16.43
C LYS A 140 4.17 -1.25 -14.91
N HIS A 141 5.07 -0.44 -14.37
CA HIS A 141 5.12 -0.19 -12.93
C HIS A 141 3.92 0.62 -12.43
N VAL A 142 3.44 1.59 -13.21
CA VAL A 142 2.24 2.38 -12.92
C VAL A 142 0.99 1.50 -12.91
N ALA A 143 0.78 0.68 -13.95
CA ALA A 143 -0.35 -0.24 -14.02
C ALA A 143 -0.32 -1.25 -12.86
N GLY A 144 0.83 -1.86 -12.57
CA GLY A 144 0.99 -2.77 -11.43
C GLY A 144 0.72 -2.10 -10.08
N ALA A 145 1.21 -0.87 -9.89
CA ALA A 145 0.98 -0.12 -8.66
C ALA A 145 -0.49 0.27 -8.49
N TYR A 146 -1.16 0.64 -9.57
CA TYR A 146 -2.59 0.95 -9.55
C TYR A 146 -3.42 -0.28 -9.17
N LEU A 147 -3.13 -1.45 -9.75
CA LEU A 147 -3.79 -2.70 -9.40
C LEU A 147 -3.53 -3.10 -7.94
N ASN A 148 -2.30 -2.92 -7.45
CA ASN A 148 -2.00 -3.13 -6.03
C ASN A 148 -2.77 -2.16 -5.13
N ALA A 149 -2.86 -0.89 -5.50
CA ALA A 149 -3.57 0.13 -4.72
C ALA A 149 -5.09 -0.15 -4.65
N LEU A 150 -5.67 -0.72 -5.71
CA LEU A 150 -7.07 -1.16 -5.74
C LEU A 150 -7.30 -2.44 -4.92
N THR A 151 -6.38 -3.40 -5.03
CA THR A 151 -6.50 -4.72 -4.38
C THR A 151 -6.19 -4.64 -2.88
N PHE A 152 -5.21 -3.83 -2.50
CA PHE A 152 -4.71 -3.70 -1.13
C PHE A 152 -4.78 -2.24 -0.68
N PRO A 153 -5.99 -1.67 -0.52
CA PRO A 153 -6.14 -0.26 -0.17
C PRO A 153 -5.51 0.04 1.19
N ASN A 154 -4.72 1.12 1.25
CA ASN A 154 -4.10 1.60 2.48
C ASN A 154 -5.06 2.47 3.32
N THR A 155 -6.25 1.95 3.59
CA THR A 155 -7.31 2.67 4.31
C THR A 155 -7.40 2.30 5.79
N ASN A 156 -6.62 1.32 6.23
CA ASN A 156 -6.71 0.75 7.58
C ASN A 156 -5.42 0.99 8.37
N ALA A 157 -5.53 1.01 9.71
CA ALA A 157 -4.39 1.17 10.63
C ALA A 157 -3.31 0.10 10.43
N ASN A 158 -3.68 -1.04 9.84
CA ASN A 158 -2.81 -2.19 9.62
C ASN A 158 -2.25 -2.26 8.21
N GLY A 159 -2.16 -1.13 7.50
CA GLY A 159 -1.41 -0.98 6.25
C GLY A 159 -1.98 -1.66 5.00
N GLY A 160 -1.68 -1.10 3.83
CA GLY A 160 -1.98 -1.68 2.52
C GLY A 160 -0.79 -1.58 1.57
N PHE A 161 -1.06 -1.49 0.27
CA PHE A 161 -0.07 -1.04 -0.69
C PHE A 161 0.42 0.37 -0.34
N ALA A 162 1.66 0.70 -0.66
CA ALA A 162 2.28 1.95 -0.22
C ALA A 162 1.59 3.22 -0.76
N TYR A 163 0.84 3.10 -1.86
CA TYR A 163 0.19 4.21 -2.55
C TYR A 163 -1.31 3.98 -2.71
N SER A 164 -2.09 5.05 -2.67
CA SER A 164 -3.50 5.01 -3.09
C SER A 164 -3.61 5.05 -4.64
N PRO A 165 -4.77 4.69 -5.23
CA PRO A 165 -4.98 4.83 -6.67
C PRO A 165 -4.75 6.27 -7.16
N SER A 166 -5.17 7.26 -6.38
CA SER A 166 -4.94 8.69 -6.67
C SER A 166 -3.46 9.06 -6.58
N ASP A 167 -2.70 8.50 -5.64
CA ASP A 167 -1.26 8.77 -5.57
C ASP A 167 -0.55 8.27 -6.83
N VAL A 168 -0.89 7.06 -7.31
CA VAL A 168 -0.33 6.50 -8.53
C VAL A 168 -0.68 7.36 -9.75
N GLN A 169 -1.94 7.81 -9.87
CA GLN A 169 -2.36 8.73 -10.94
C GLN A 169 -1.66 10.09 -10.85
N ASN A 170 -1.46 10.63 -9.65
CA ASN A 170 -0.75 11.89 -9.42
C ASN A 170 0.74 11.76 -9.75
N MET A 171 1.37 10.64 -9.39
CA MET A 171 2.76 10.34 -9.75
C MET A 171 2.93 10.26 -11.27
N TYR A 172 1.99 9.66 -11.99
CA TYR A 172 2.03 9.59 -13.45
C TYR A 172 1.78 10.96 -14.11
N SER A 173 0.72 11.67 -13.71
CA SER A 173 0.42 13.00 -14.27
C SER A 173 1.50 14.03 -13.98
N GLY A 174 2.20 13.91 -12.84
CA GLY A 174 3.37 14.72 -12.49
C GLY A 174 4.59 14.53 -13.41
N LEU A 175 4.57 13.52 -14.28
CA LEU A 175 5.61 13.32 -15.30
C LEU A 175 5.36 14.16 -16.56
N ASN A 176 4.26 14.90 -16.66
CA ASN A 176 4.02 15.73 -17.84
C ASN A 176 5.08 16.84 -17.95
N GLY A 177 5.78 16.89 -19.09
CA GLY A 177 6.94 17.75 -19.31
C GLY A 177 8.22 17.28 -18.62
N ALA A 178 8.22 16.10 -17.99
CA ALA A 178 9.40 15.57 -17.30
C ALA A 178 10.45 15.03 -18.28
N GLY A 179 11.71 15.12 -17.87
CA GLY A 179 12.82 14.43 -18.52
C GLY A 179 13.02 13.00 -18.00
N GLU A 180 13.82 12.22 -18.73
CA GLU A 180 14.11 10.81 -18.44
C GLU A 180 14.56 10.52 -16.99
N GLY A 181 15.25 11.44 -16.33
CA GLY A 181 15.71 11.24 -14.95
C GLY A 181 14.57 11.13 -13.93
N LEU A 182 13.55 11.99 -14.03
CA LEU A 182 12.39 11.92 -13.14
C LEU A 182 11.53 10.70 -13.46
N ILE A 183 11.39 10.37 -14.75
CA ILE A 183 10.70 9.15 -15.19
C ILE A 183 11.37 7.92 -14.58
N GLY A 184 12.70 7.80 -14.67
CA GLY A 184 13.43 6.71 -14.05
C GLY A 184 13.25 6.64 -12.53
N THR A 185 13.21 7.80 -11.86
CA THR A 185 13.00 7.88 -10.41
C THR A 185 11.61 7.37 -10.01
N VAL A 186 10.56 7.82 -10.71
CA VAL A 186 9.18 7.37 -10.44
C VAL A 186 9.02 5.89 -10.79
N ALA A 187 9.57 5.42 -11.91
CA ALA A 187 9.56 4.01 -12.29
C ALA A 187 10.19 3.13 -11.20
N ALA A 188 11.39 3.50 -10.71
CA ALA A 188 12.08 2.77 -9.66
C ALA A 188 11.31 2.77 -8.32
N ALA A 189 10.68 3.88 -7.96
CA ALA A 189 9.86 3.95 -6.75
C ALA A 189 8.65 2.99 -6.82
N LEU A 190 7.95 2.99 -7.95
CA LEU A 190 6.80 2.11 -8.18
C LEU A 190 7.22 0.65 -8.30
N GLU A 191 8.35 0.36 -8.95
CA GLU A 191 8.94 -0.97 -9.00
C GLU A 191 9.25 -1.49 -7.60
N ALA A 192 9.96 -0.70 -6.80
CA ALA A 192 10.29 -1.07 -5.43
C ALA A 192 9.04 -1.35 -4.60
N ALA A 193 8.01 -0.50 -4.70
CA ALA A 193 6.75 -0.70 -3.98
C ALA A 193 6.02 -1.99 -4.43
N ASN A 194 5.92 -2.22 -5.74
CA ASN A 194 5.27 -3.42 -6.30
C ASN A 194 5.95 -4.71 -5.86
N ASN A 195 7.29 -4.70 -5.78
CA ASN A 195 8.07 -5.90 -5.51
C ASN A 195 8.36 -6.14 -4.03
N LYS A 196 8.25 -5.12 -3.16
CA LYS A 196 8.67 -5.19 -1.75
C LYS A 196 8.05 -6.37 -0.99
N TYR A 197 6.79 -6.68 -1.26
CA TYR A 197 6.03 -7.73 -0.57
C TYR A 197 5.51 -8.80 -1.53
N ASP A 198 6.03 -8.88 -2.76
CA ASP A 198 5.51 -9.79 -3.79
C ASP A 198 5.55 -11.26 -3.34
N GLY A 199 6.65 -11.66 -2.69
CA GLY A 199 6.85 -13.01 -2.18
C GLY A 199 6.06 -13.36 -0.92
N THR A 200 5.48 -12.37 -0.25
CA THR A 200 4.72 -12.55 1.00
C THR A 200 3.26 -12.15 0.88
N THR A 201 2.85 -11.52 -0.23
CA THR A 201 1.47 -11.09 -0.45
C THR A 201 0.66 -12.27 -0.98
N GLU A 202 -0.49 -12.56 -0.36
CA GLU A 202 -1.40 -13.58 -0.90
C GLU A 202 -1.86 -13.17 -2.28
N LYS A 203 -1.79 -14.11 -3.23
CA LYS A 203 -2.26 -13.87 -4.58
C LYS A 203 -3.79 -14.05 -4.61
N PRO A 204 -4.55 -13.13 -5.23
CA PRO A 204 -5.99 -13.29 -5.38
C PRO A 204 -6.35 -14.67 -5.96
N ALA A 205 -7.34 -15.34 -5.35
CA ALA A 205 -7.79 -16.68 -5.76
C ALA A 205 -8.60 -16.64 -7.08
N ILE A 206 -8.84 -17.83 -7.66
CA ILE A 206 -9.62 -17.98 -8.90
C ILE A 206 -11.11 -17.77 -8.72
#